data_AF-A0A2M8R1I8-F1
#
_entry.id   AF-A0A2M8R1I8-F1
#
_cell.length_a   1.000
_cell.length_b   1.000
_cell.length_c   1.000
_cell.angle_alpha   90.00
_cell.angle_beta   90.00
_cell.angle_gamma   90.00
#
_symmetry.space_group_name_H-M   'P 1'
#
loop_
_entity.id
_entity.type
_entity.pdbx_description
1 polymer ?
#
loop_
_entity_poly.entity_id
_entity_poly.type
_entity_poly.pdbx_seq_one_letter_code
_entity_poly.pdbx_strand_id
1 'polypeptide(L)'
;MYMVIRKYTKVRSVADAARRAKSGVGEILRQSPGFRSYYVLDAGDGVGIAVMIFDDRESANAANAKILAFVQASLHDLDLGVPEITTGEVLLNIEPHGSLGVE
;
A
#
# COMPACT_ATOMS: atom_id res chain seq x y z
N MET A 1 14.88 -2.96 4.54
CA MET A 1 13.55 -2.99 3.90
C MET A 1 12.51 -3.12 4.99
N TYR A 2 11.51 -2.27 4.97
CA TYR A 2 10.39 -2.27 5.91
C TYR A 2 9.07 -2.37 5.14
N MET A 3 8.13 -3.17 5.65
CA MET A 3 6.85 -3.40 5.00
C MET A 3 5.71 -2.97 5.89
N VAL A 4 4.68 -2.37 5.26
CA VAL A 4 3.42 -2.03 5.88
C VAL A 4 2.29 -2.71 5.10
N ILE A 5 1.49 -3.50 5.80
CA ILE A 5 0.31 -4.18 5.27
C ILE A 5 -0.91 -3.59 5.97
N ARG A 6 -1.91 -3.19 5.18
CA ARG A 6 -3.22 -2.75 5.67
C ARG A 6 -4.29 -3.65 5.09
N LYS A 7 -5.12 -4.23 5.95
CA LYS A 7 -6.26 -5.06 5.57
C LYS A 7 -7.56 -4.36 5.98
N TYR A 8 -8.43 -4.16 5.01
CA TYR A 8 -9.77 -3.61 5.19
C TYR A 8 -10.77 -4.73 4.89
N THR A 9 -11.78 -4.94 5.74
CA THR A 9 -12.71 -6.08 5.63
C THR A 9 -14.15 -5.70 5.32
N LYS A 10 -14.42 -4.41 5.07
CA LYS A 10 -15.77 -3.87 4.86
C LYS A 10 -15.86 -2.99 3.60
N VAL A 11 -14.91 -3.13 2.69
CA VAL A 11 -14.78 -2.23 1.55
C VAL A 11 -15.96 -2.44 0.60
N ARG A 12 -16.77 -1.39 0.40
CA ARG A 12 -17.92 -1.44 -0.51
C ARG A 12 -17.54 -1.80 -1.94
N SER A 13 -16.39 -1.31 -2.40
CA SER A 13 -15.84 -1.59 -3.74
C SER A 13 -14.32 -1.50 -3.70
N VAL A 14 -13.64 -2.66 -3.69
CA VAL A 14 -12.17 -2.72 -3.65
C VAL A 14 -11.58 -2.15 -4.93
N ALA A 15 -12.21 -2.41 -6.08
CA ALA A 15 -11.79 -1.86 -7.37
C ALA A 15 -11.85 -0.32 -7.40
N ASP A 16 -12.91 0.30 -6.86
CA ASP A 16 -12.98 1.76 -6.76
C ASP A 16 -11.95 2.31 -5.78
N ALA A 17 -11.75 1.64 -4.64
CA ALA A 17 -10.71 2.01 -3.68
C ALA A 17 -9.33 2.00 -4.33
N ALA A 18 -8.99 0.94 -5.08
CA ALA A 18 -7.73 0.80 -5.79
C ALA A 18 -7.55 1.89 -6.86
N ARG A 19 -8.59 2.19 -7.64
CA ARG A 19 -8.56 3.24 -8.67
C ARG A 19 -8.26 4.61 -8.06
N ARG A 20 -8.92 4.96 -6.95
CA ARG A 20 -8.72 6.25 -6.26
C ARG A 20 -7.40 6.31 -5.50
N ALA A 21 -6.94 5.19 -4.94
CA ALA A 21 -5.64 5.11 -4.30
C ALA A 21 -4.49 5.30 -5.31
N LYS A 22 -4.64 4.81 -6.56
CA LYS A 22 -3.61 4.93 -7.60
C LYS A 22 -3.15 6.37 -7.84
N SER A 23 -4.07 7.34 -7.83
CA SER A 23 -3.72 8.76 -7.98
C SER A 23 -3.21 9.34 -6.66
N GLY A 24 -4.03 9.36 -5.60
CA GLY A 24 -3.69 10.07 -4.37
C GLY A 24 -2.62 9.39 -3.54
N VAL A 25 -2.82 8.12 -3.16
CA VAL A 25 -1.82 7.34 -2.41
C VAL A 25 -0.56 7.15 -3.26
N GLY A 26 -0.73 6.86 -4.55
CA GLY A 26 0.39 6.71 -5.48
C GLY A 26 1.27 7.95 -5.60
N GLU A 27 0.70 9.16 -5.57
CA GLU A 27 1.49 10.41 -5.57
C GLU A 27 2.27 10.60 -4.26
N ILE A 28 1.62 10.40 -3.11
CA ILE A 28 2.28 10.47 -1.79
C ILE A 28 3.47 9.50 -1.74
N LEU A 29 3.26 8.26 -2.21
CA LEU A 29 4.28 7.22 -2.19
C LEU A 29 5.46 7.54 -3.12
N ARG A 30 5.22 8.03 -4.34
CA ARG A 30 6.30 8.41 -5.28
C ARG A 30 7.17 9.55 -4.76
N GLN A 31 6.63 10.42 -3.90
CA GLN A 31 7.36 11.52 -3.27
C GLN A 31 7.98 11.13 -1.92
N SER A 32 7.69 9.93 -1.41
CA SER A 32 8.18 9.48 -0.12
C SER A 32 9.60 8.91 -0.27
N PRO A 33 10.58 9.37 0.53
CA PRO A 33 11.90 8.77 0.56
C PRO A 33 11.84 7.26 0.79
N GLY A 34 12.76 6.52 0.16
CA GLY A 34 12.91 5.08 0.33
C GLY A 34 11.74 4.24 -0.18
N PHE A 35 10.73 4.80 -0.86
CA PHE A 35 9.62 4.02 -1.40
C PHE A 35 10.09 3.02 -2.48
N ARG A 36 9.80 1.73 -2.29
CA ARG A 36 10.18 0.66 -3.23
C ARG A 36 9.01 0.20 -4.09
N SER A 37 7.87 -0.13 -3.47
CA SER A 37 6.73 -0.68 -4.20
C SER A 37 5.41 -0.56 -3.43
N TYR A 38 4.32 -0.56 -4.19
CA TYR A 38 2.94 -0.50 -3.69
C TYR A 38 2.06 -1.48 -4.44
N TYR A 39 1.32 -2.29 -3.69
CA TYR A 39 0.37 -3.25 -4.22
C TYR A 39 -0.98 -3.06 -3.54
N VAL A 40 -2.05 -3.18 -4.33
CA VAL A 40 -3.41 -3.33 -3.83
C VAL A 40 -3.96 -4.63 -4.35
N LEU A 41 -4.46 -5.45 -3.44
CA LEU A 41 -5.05 -6.75 -3.71
C LEU A 41 -6.53 -6.70 -3.37
N ASP A 42 -7.36 -7.20 -4.28
CA ASP A 42 -8.72 -7.60 -4.00
C ASP A 42 -8.71 -9.06 -3.53
N ALA A 43 -9.02 -9.28 -2.26
CA ALA A 43 -9.04 -10.60 -1.63
C ALA A 43 -10.46 -11.22 -1.65
N GLY A 44 -11.43 -10.60 -2.32
CA GLY A 44 -12.82 -11.05 -2.37
C GLY A 44 -13.62 -10.62 -1.14
N ASP A 45 -14.95 -10.75 -1.21
CA ASP A 45 -15.89 -10.50 -0.11
C ASP A 45 -15.72 -9.14 0.59
N GLY A 46 -15.40 -8.09 -0.18
CA GLY A 46 -15.17 -6.74 0.36
C GLY A 46 -13.87 -6.60 1.16
N VAL A 47 -12.94 -7.55 1.01
CA VAL A 47 -11.62 -7.52 1.62
C VAL A 47 -10.60 -6.90 0.66
N GLY A 48 -10.07 -5.74 1.03
CA GLY A 48 -8.98 -5.06 0.32
C GLY A 48 -7.69 -5.09 1.12
N ILE A 49 -6.58 -5.43 0.48
CA ILE A 49 -5.25 -5.42 1.11
C ILE A 49 -4.35 -4.42 0.38
N ALA A 50 -3.71 -3.52 1.12
CA ALA A 50 -2.72 -2.60 0.62
C ALA A 50 -1.35 -2.94 1.22
N VAL A 51 -0.34 -3.13 0.38
CA VAL A 51 1.04 -3.45 0.78
C VAL A 51 1.96 -2.36 0.28
N MET A 52 2.74 -1.77 1.18
CA MET A 52 3.73 -0.74 0.86
C MET A 52 5.09 -1.20 1.38
N ILE A 53 6.13 -1.06 0.57
CA ILE A 53 7.50 -1.45 0.92
C ILE A 53 8.40 -0.22 0.82
N PHE A 54 9.24 -0.04 1.85
CA PHE A 54 10.22 1.03 1.94
C PHE A 54 11.62 0.47 2.25
N ASP A 55 12.65 1.27 2.05
CA ASP A 55 14.03 0.94 2.40
C ASP A 55 14.20 0.78 3.92
N ASP A 56 13.54 1.65 4.70
CA ASP A 56 13.66 1.73 6.15
C ASP A 56 12.31 2.03 6.85
N ARG A 57 12.32 1.88 8.18
CA ARG A 57 11.15 2.07 9.05
C ARG A 57 10.71 3.53 9.16
N GLU A 58 11.65 4.46 9.20
CA GLU A 58 11.37 5.88 9.40
C GLU A 58 10.61 6.45 8.21
N SER A 59 11.12 6.18 7.01
CA SER A 59 10.50 6.45 5.72
C SER A 59 9.09 5.85 5.63
N ALA A 60 8.92 4.58 6.02
CA ALA A 60 7.63 3.91 6.04
C ALA A 60 6.63 4.60 6.98
N ASN A 61 7.05 4.92 8.20
CA ASN A 61 6.19 5.55 9.20
C ASN A 61 5.75 6.96 8.77
N ALA A 62 6.68 7.76 8.24
CA ALA A 62 6.39 9.11 7.74
C ALA A 62 5.39 9.09 6.57
N ALA A 63 5.53 8.16 5.63
CA ALA A 63 4.59 7.99 4.52
C ALA A 63 3.22 7.48 5.03
N ASN A 64 3.23 6.52 5.96
CA ASN A 64 2.02 5.89 6.49
C ASN A 64 1.06 6.91 7.12
N ALA A 65 1.58 7.93 7.82
CA ALA A 65 0.79 9.01 8.40
C ALA A 65 0.07 9.85 7.32
N LYS A 66 0.78 10.25 6.26
CA LYS A 66 0.21 11.03 5.14
C LYS A 66 -0.88 10.25 4.41
N ILE A 67 -0.65 8.94 4.18
CA ILE A 67 -1.60 8.05 3.52
C ILE A 67 -2.86 7.87 4.36
N LEU A 68 -2.73 7.75 5.68
CA LEU A 68 -3.88 7.65 6.57
C LEU A 68 -4.77 8.88 6.46
N ALA A 69 -4.19 10.08 6.50
CA ALA A 69 -4.93 11.33 6.34
C ALA A 69 -5.67 11.40 4.99
N PHE A 70 -5.00 11.01 3.89
CA PHE A 70 -5.64 10.95 2.57
C PHE A 70 -6.80 9.95 2.53
N VAL A 71 -6.61 8.73 3.05
CA VAL A 71 -7.66 7.69 3.05
C VAL A 71 -8.89 8.16 3.82
N GLN A 72 -8.69 8.78 4.99
CA GLN A 72 -9.78 9.33 5.80
C GLN A 72 -10.52 10.48 5.11
N ALA A 73 -9.81 11.35 4.40
CA ALA A 73 -10.43 12.49 3.72
C ALA A 73 -11.14 12.07 2.41
N SER A 74 -10.47 11.26 1.58
CA SER A 74 -10.85 11.07 0.17
C SER A 74 -11.55 9.75 -0.13
N LEU A 75 -11.53 8.79 0.78
CA LEU A 75 -12.15 7.46 0.59
C LEU A 75 -13.23 7.14 1.63
N HIS A 76 -13.68 8.14 2.40
CA HIS A 76 -14.68 7.95 3.46
C HIS A 76 -16.01 7.36 2.96
N ASP A 77 -16.38 7.62 1.69
CA ASP A 77 -17.60 7.11 1.06
C ASP A 77 -17.55 5.61 0.71
N LEU A 78 -16.39 4.96 0.86
CA LEU A 78 -16.20 3.53 0.57
C LEU A 78 -16.36 2.63 1.81
N ASP A 79 -16.66 3.23 2.97
CA ASP A 79 -16.86 2.54 4.26
C ASP A 79 -15.75 1.52 4.57
N LEU A 80 -14.50 1.97 4.49
CA LEU A 80 -13.34 1.09 4.62
C LEU A 80 -13.21 0.46 6.03
N GLY A 81 -13.90 1.02 7.03
CA GLY A 81 -13.77 0.64 8.44
C GLY A 81 -12.38 0.96 9.01
N VAL A 82 -12.10 0.42 10.19
CA VAL A 82 -10.76 0.48 10.80
C VAL A 82 -9.92 -0.66 10.21
N PRO A 83 -8.78 -0.38 9.55
CA PRO A 83 -7.93 -1.44 9.03
C PRO A 83 -7.19 -2.18 10.14
N GLU A 84 -6.96 -3.47 9.91
CA GLU A 84 -5.89 -4.20 10.58
C GLU A 84 -4.55 -3.79 9.94
N ILE A 85 -3.57 -3.40 10.75
CA ILE A 85 -2.27 -2.92 10.27
C ILE A 85 -1.16 -3.79 10.82
N THR A 86 -0.34 -4.33 9.92
CA THR A 86 0.85 -5.12 10.24
C THR A 86 2.07 -4.45 9.65
N THR A 87 3.14 -4.34 10.43
CA THR A 87 4.40 -3.70 10.01
C THR A 87 5.61 -4.49 10.47
N GLY A 88 6.73 -4.40 9.74
CA GLY A 88 7.95 -5.09 10.15
C GLY A 88 9.10 -5.02 9.15
N GLU A 89 10.27 -5.46 9.62
CA GLU A 89 11.45 -5.65 8.77
C GLU A 89 11.22 -6.82 7.80
N VAL A 90 11.58 -6.63 6.53
CA VAL A 90 11.58 -7.70 5.55
C VAL A 90 12.88 -8.48 5.70
N LEU A 91 12.78 -9.75 6.15
CA LEU A 91 13.94 -10.61 6.40
C LEU A 91 14.46 -11.33 5.15
N LEU A 92 13.61 -11.52 4.14
CA LEU A 92 13.92 -12.19 2.88
C LEU A 92 13.15 -11.54 1.72
N ASN A 93 13.86 -11.22 0.64
CA ASN A 93 13.29 -10.78 -0.63
C ASN A 93 14.01 -11.54 -1.75
N ILE A 94 13.25 -12.21 -2.62
CA ILE A 94 13.78 -12.95 -3.77
C ILE A 94 13.21 -12.28 -5.02
N GLU A 95 14.09 -11.66 -5.81
CA GLU A 95 13.72 -11.04 -7.08
C GLU A 95 13.99 -12.03 -8.22
N PRO A 96 13.19 -12.02 -9.31
CA PRO A 96 13.46 -12.86 -10.47
C PRO A 96 14.89 -12.60 -10.97
N HIS A 97 15.61 -13.64 -11.35
CA HIS A 97 16.83 -13.46 -12.13
C HIS A 97 16.47 -12.68 -13.39
N GLY A 98 17.01 -11.47 -13.53
CA GLY A 98 16.72 -10.61 -14.67
C GLY A 98 16.91 -11.40 -15.96
N SER A 99 15.87 -11.46 -16.79
CA SER A 99 16.03 -11.91 -18.17
C SER A 99 17.02 -10.96 -18.83
N LEU A 100 18.25 -11.45 -19.03
CA LEU A 100 19.22 -10.86 -19.94
C LEU A 100 18.48 -10.51 -21.22
N GLY A 101 18.64 -9.26 -21.65
CA GLY A 101 18.06 -8.74 -22.87
C GLY A 101 18.35 -9.67 -24.04
N VAL A 102 17.32 -9.91 -24.84
CA VAL A 102 17.54 -10.26 -26.24
C VAL A 102 17.56 -8.93 -26.98
N GLU A 103 18.78 -8.57 -27.40
CA GLU A 103 19.07 -7.52 -28.38
C GLU A 103 18.47 -7.90 -29.75
#